data_AF-A0A484V327-F1
#
_entry.id   AF-A0A484V327-F1
#
_cell.length_a   1.000
_cell.length_b   1.000
_cell.length_c   1.000
_cell.angle_alpha   90.00
_cell.angle_beta   90.00
_cell.angle_gamma   90.00
#
_symmetry.space_group_name_H-M   'P 1'
#
loop_
_entity.id
_entity.type
_entity.pdbx_description
1 polymer ?
#
loop_
_entity_poly.entity_id
_entity_poly.type
_entity_poly.pdbx_seq_one_letter_code
_entity_poly.pdbx_strand_id
1 'polypeptide(L)'
;MTTFKSFLTAVVLVASTLFTGTALARASDAPAEKNRQFIAQAFEKWAAGGRTFFDDVLAPDITWIIKGTSPAAGTYQGRDDFMKRAVTPFATRLSTPIKPVVRDIWASGNDVVVHWDGTATAADGAPYSNSYVWIFRMENQRAKEVIAFLDLVPYDDVIRRIPMQEQGARNTGKTSYTAMWVTDDGYIRHELLPNGRYDEARGDRESAYQGRYQIQGNQIAYWDDTGFTADGVFVDADTLHHGGMIFRRQ
;
A
#
# COMPACT_ATOMS: atom_id res chain seq x y z
N MET A 1 37.12 -53.32 -80.52
CA MET A 1 37.65 -52.11 -79.84
C MET A 1 36.43 -51.43 -79.25
N THR A 2 36.19 -51.36 -77.94
CA THR A 2 37.12 -51.01 -76.85
C THR A 2 36.63 -51.62 -75.53
N THR A 3 37.59 -51.90 -74.67
CA THR A 3 37.64 -52.73 -73.46
C THR A 3 36.94 -52.20 -72.21
N PHE A 4 36.46 -53.15 -71.41
CA PHE A 4 36.18 -53.10 -69.98
C PHE A 4 37.45 -52.78 -69.15
N LYS A 5 37.37 -51.90 -68.14
CA LYS A 5 38.27 -51.88 -66.96
C LYS A 5 37.57 -51.24 -65.76
N SER A 6 37.24 -52.07 -64.78
CA SER A 6 36.96 -51.71 -63.39
C SER A 6 38.27 -51.36 -62.66
N PHE A 7 38.28 -50.37 -61.76
CA PHE A 7 39.27 -50.30 -60.67
C PHE A 7 38.73 -49.52 -59.45
N LEU A 8 38.74 -50.24 -58.32
CA LEU A 8 38.86 -49.88 -56.89
C LEU A 8 38.34 -48.54 -56.32
N THR A 9 37.35 -48.70 -55.43
CA THR A 9 37.41 -48.37 -53.99
C THR A 9 38.14 -47.10 -53.53
N ALA A 10 37.36 -46.11 -53.09
CA ALA A 10 37.67 -45.33 -51.89
C ALA A 10 36.35 -44.94 -51.20
N VAL A 11 36.00 -45.71 -50.18
CA VAL A 11 34.99 -45.34 -49.19
C VAL A 11 35.56 -44.17 -48.41
N VAL A 12 35.08 -42.96 -48.68
CA VAL A 12 35.26 -41.83 -47.76
C VAL A 12 33.98 -41.72 -46.95
N LEU A 13 34.01 -42.38 -45.79
CA LEU A 13 33.02 -42.25 -44.73
C LEU A 13 33.21 -40.86 -44.10
N VAL A 14 32.62 -39.81 -44.68
CA VAL A 14 32.51 -38.52 -43.97
C VAL A 14 31.35 -38.65 -43.00
N ALA A 15 31.67 -39.18 -41.80
CA ALA A 15 30.85 -39.01 -40.62
C ALA A 15 30.79 -37.51 -40.30
N SER A 16 29.81 -36.83 -40.89
CA SER A 16 29.46 -35.47 -40.53
C SER A 16 28.73 -35.56 -39.20
N THR A 17 29.51 -35.49 -38.14
CA THR A 17 29.05 -35.37 -36.76
C THR A 17 27.99 -34.27 -36.70
N LEU A 18 26.84 -34.67 -36.15
CA LEU A 18 25.77 -33.79 -35.72
C LEU A 18 26.36 -32.63 -34.91
N PHE A 19 26.40 -31.43 -35.47
CA PHE A 19 26.42 -30.22 -34.67
C PHE A 19 25.04 -30.08 -34.03
N THR A 20 24.78 -30.85 -32.98
CA THR A 20 23.78 -30.51 -31.94
C THR A 20 24.35 -29.34 -31.13
N GLY A 21 24.43 -28.19 -31.80
CA GLY A 21 25.00 -26.94 -31.29
C GLY A 21 23.94 -25.88 -31.03
N THR A 22 22.72 -26.24 -30.65
CA THR A 22 21.67 -25.29 -30.25
C THR A 22 20.67 -25.93 -29.29
N ALA A 23 21.09 -26.26 -28.06
CA ALA A 23 20.15 -26.70 -27.02
C ALA A 23 20.61 -26.39 -25.57
N LEU A 24 21.54 -25.45 -25.36
CA LEU A 24 21.92 -25.04 -24.00
C LEU A 24 21.24 -23.74 -23.52
N ALA A 25 20.49 -23.05 -24.39
CA ALA A 25 19.81 -21.79 -24.05
C ALA A 25 18.29 -21.95 -23.81
N ARG A 26 17.80 -23.12 -23.38
CA ARG A 26 16.34 -23.33 -23.17
C ARG A 26 15.93 -23.92 -21.82
N ALA A 27 16.87 -24.39 -21.01
CA ALA A 27 16.55 -25.01 -19.72
C ALA A 27 16.54 -23.99 -18.56
N SER A 28 17.35 -22.92 -18.63
CA SER A 28 17.41 -21.86 -17.60
C SER A 28 16.16 -20.97 -17.56
N ASP A 29 15.44 -20.88 -18.69
CA ASP A 29 14.36 -19.89 -18.86
C ASP A 29 12.99 -20.47 -18.54
N ALA A 30 12.85 -21.78 -18.34
CA ALA A 30 11.55 -22.39 -18.10
C ALA A 30 10.87 -21.90 -16.80
N PRO A 31 11.58 -21.77 -15.65
CA PRO A 31 11.00 -21.15 -14.46
C PRO A 31 10.72 -19.65 -14.65
N ALA A 32 11.64 -18.93 -15.30
CA ALA A 32 11.52 -17.49 -15.54
C ALA A 32 10.31 -17.16 -16.41
N GLU A 33 10.13 -17.87 -17.52
CA GLU A 33 9.00 -17.69 -18.43
C GLU A 33 7.68 -18.11 -17.78
N LYS A 34 7.66 -19.19 -17.00
CA LYS A 34 6.47 -19.60 -16.24
C LYS A 34 6.05 -18.52 -15.24
N ASN A 35 7.01 -17.94 -14.52
CA ASN A 35 6.75 -16.87 -13.56
C ASN A 35 6.31 -15.58 -14.26
N ARG A 36 6.95 -15.22 -15.39
CA ARG A 36 6.56 -14.09 -16.24
C ARG A 36 5.12 -14.22 -16.72
N GLN A 37 4.74 -15.38 -17.25
CA GLN A 37 3.37 -15.67 -17.71
C GLN A 37 2.36 -15.62 -16.58
N PHE A 38 2.70 -16.16 -15.40
CA PHE A 38 1.83 -16.10 -14.23
C PHE A 38 1.52 -14.63 -13.84
N ILE A 39 2.55 -13.79 -13.73
CA ILE A 39 2.39 -12.37 -13.40
C ILE A 39 1.62 -11.63 -14.51
N ALA A 40 1.93 -11.89 -15.78
CA ALA A 40 1.21 -11.29 -16.91
C ALA A 40 -0.31 -11.59 -16.85
N GLN A 41 -0.68 -12.86 -16.64
CA GLN A 41 -2.08 -13.26 -16.51
C GLN A 41 -2.77 -12.65 -15.28
N ALA A 42 -2.04 -12.48 -14.17
CA ALA A 42 -2.58 -11.81 -13.00
C ALA A 42 -2.90 -10.33 -13.29
N PHE A 43 -2.01 -9.62 -14.00
CA PHE A 43 -2.24 -8.24 -14.44
C PHE A 43 -3.38 -8.13 -15.46
N GLU A 44 -3.49 -9.05 -16.41
CA GLU A 44 -4.61 -9.11 -17.36
C GLU A 44 -5.96 -9.27 -16.64
N LYS A 45 -6.04 -10.20 -15.69
CA LYS A 45 -7.24 -10.41 -14.86
C LYS A 45 -7.58 -9.16 -14.05
N TRP A 46 -6.56 -8.51 -13.48
CA TRP A 46 -6.76 -7.27 -12.72
C TRP A 46 -7.26 -6.12 -13.62
N ALA A 47 -6.66 -5.94 -14.80
CA ALA A 47 -7.10 -4.96 -15.80
C ALA A 47 -8.54 -5.20 -16.28
N ALA A 48 -8.98 -6.46 -16.31
CA ALA A 48 -10.36 -6.85 -16.62
C ALA A 48 -11.36 -6.66 -15.46
N GLY A 49 -10.94 -6.08 -14.32
CA GLY A 49 -11.78 -5.82 -13.15
C GLY A 49 -11.72 -6.89 -12.07
N GLY A 50 -10.79 -7.85 -12.16
CA GLY A 50 -10.53 -8.84 -11.13
C GLY A 50 -10.12 -8.18 -9.80
N ARG A 51 -10.58 -8.75 -8.68
CA ARG A 51 -10.41 -8.18 -7.32
C ARG A 51 -9.44 -8.97 -6.44
N THR A 52 -8.90 -10.08 -6.94
CA THR A 52 -8.12 -11.06 -6.17
C THR A 52 -6.62 -10.98 -6.41
N PHE A 53 -6.11 -9.96 -7.13
CA PHE A 53 -4.71 -9.89 -7.54
C PHE A 53 -3.72 -10.16 -6.39
N PHE A 54 -3.88 -9.45 -5.27
CA PHE A 54 -2.98 -9.64 -4.11
C PHE A 54 -3.16 -11.01 -3.44
N ASP A 55 -4.37 -11.57 -3.43
CA ASP A 55 -4.62 -12.90 -2.87
C ASP A 55 -4.03 -14.03 -3.73
N ASP A 56 -4.05 -13.84 -5.05
CA ASP A 56 -3.56 -14.81 -6.02
C ASP A 56 -2.03 -14.76 -6.15
N VAL A 57 -1.45 -13.56 -6.15
CA VAL A 57 -0.02 -13.35 -6.44
C VAL A 57 0.85 -13.45 -5.18
N LEU A 58 0.40 -12.96 -4.03
CA LEU A 58 1.24 -12.86 -2.84
C LEU A 58 1.16 -14.14 -1.99
N ALA A 59 2.30 -14.59 -1.46
CA ALA A 59 2.32 -15.55 -0.37
C ALA A 59 1.76 -14.91 0.92
N PRO A 60 1.15 -15.69 1.83
CA PRO A 60 0.67 -15.15 3.11
C PRO A 60 1.78 -14.47 3.93
N ASP A 61 3.01 -14.97 3.84
CA ASP A 61 4.19 -14.55 4.59
C ASP A 61 5.17 -13.67 3.78
N ILE A 62 4.67 -12.93 2.78
CA ILE A 62 5.51 -12.02 1.98
C ILE A 62 6.28 -10.98 2.80
N THR A 63 7.43 -10.58 2.29
CA THR A 63 8.05 -9.28 2.62
C THR A 63 7.80 -8.30 1.48
N TRP A 64 7.01 -7.24 1.72
CA TRP A 64 6.82 -6.16 0.74
C TRP A 64 7.64 -4.94 1.16
N ILE A 65 8.40 -4.36 0.23
CA ILE A 65 9.28 -3.21 0.47
C ILE A 65 8.88 -2.09 -0.48
N ILE A 66 8.35 -0.99 0.06
CA ILE A 66 8.14 0.25 -0.69
C ILE A 66 9.40 1.12 -0.53
N LYS A 67 10.06 1.44 -1.64
CA LYS A 67 11.25 2.31 -1.65
C LYS A 67 10.84 3.78 -1.59
N GLY A 68 11.61 4.56 -0.83
CA GLY A 68 11.43 6.01 -0.68
C GLY A 68 11.55 6.45 0.76
N THR A 69 11.07 7.67 1.05
CA THR A 69 11.13 8.31 2.38
C THR A 69 9.77 8.86 2.85
N SER A 70 8.70 8.67 2.08
CA SER A 70 7.34 9.01 2.49
C SER A 70 6.87 8.18 3.69
N PRO A 71 5.82 8.58 4.42
CA PRO A 71 5.19 7.75 5.43
C PRO A 71 4.71 6.37 4.93
N ALA A 72 4.41 6.24 3.63
CA ALA A 72 4.05 4.98 2.98
C ALA A 72 5.26 4.11 2.57
N ALA A 73 6.50 4.59 2.74
CA ALA A 73 7.69 3.83 2.44
C ALA A 73 8.08 2.94 3.62
N GLY A 74 8.74 1.82 3.34
CA GLY A 74 9.20 0.89 4.36
C GLY A 74 8.87 -0.56 4.03
N THR A 75 9.01 -1.40 5.05
CA THR A 75 8.84 -2.85 4.95
C THR A 75 7.56 -3.31 5.64
N TYR A 76 6.84 -4.20 4.97
CA TYR A 76 5.60 -4.83 5.42
C TYR A 76 5.81 -6.34 5.50
N GLN A 77 5.35 -6.93 6.59
CA GLN A 77 5.61 -8.32 6.93
C GLN A 77 4.30 -9.11 6.95
N GLY A 78 4.12 -9.93 5.92
CA GLY A 78 2.90 -10.68 5.65
C GLY A 78 1.92 -9.92 4.75
N ARG A 79 1.10 -10.68 4.01
CA ARG A 79 0.12 -10.13 3.07
C ARG A 79 -0.90 -9.26 3.80
N ASP A 80 -1.39 -9.73 4.95
CA ASP A 80 -2.42 -9.02 5.72
C ASP A 80 -1.91 -7.68 6.27
N ASP A 81 -0.65 -7.63 6.71
CA ASP A 81 0.00 -6.40 7.16
C ASP A 81 0.14 -5.39 6.01
N PHE A 82 0.64 -5.84 4.86
CA PHE A 82 0.73 -5.02 3.65
C PHE A 82 -0.65 -4.50 3.21
N MET A 83 -1.66 -5.36 3.17
CA MET A 83 -3.02 -4.99 2.81
C MET A 83 -3.62 -3.97 3.77
N LYS A 84 -3.42 -4.17 5.09
CA LYS A 84 -3.96 -3.29 6.14
C LYS A 84 -3.29 -1.92 6.15
N ARG A 85 -1.96 -1.86 6.01
CA ARG A 85 -1.20 -0.61 6.18
C ARG A 85 -0.97 0.18 4.89
N ALA A 86 -0.95 -0.47 3.72
CA ALA A 86 -0.65 0.20 2.45
C ALA A 86 -1.82 0.18 1.45
N VAL A 87 -2.40 -0.99 1.17
CA VAL A 87 -3.38 -1.13 0.08
C VAL A 87 -4.76 -0.61 0.47
N THR A 88 -5.32 -1.09 1.58
CA THR A 88 -6.68 -0.73 2.01
C THR A 88 -6.84 0.76 2.29
N PRO A 89 -5.89 1.43 2.99
CA PRO A 89 -6.00 2.86 3.23
C PRO A 89 -6.01 3.65 1.92
N PHE A 90 -5.20 3.27 0.94
CA PHE A 90 -5.20 3.95 -0.34
C PHE A 90 -6.47 3.66 -1.16
N ALA A 91 -6.84 2.38 -1.28
CA ALA A 91 -7.99 1.96 -2.08
C ALA A 91 -9.32 2.56 -1.61
N THR A 92 -9.49 2.74 -0.29
CA THR A 92 -10.70 3.36 0.29
C THR A 92 -10.85 4.85 -0.06
N ARG A 93 -9.79 5.50 -0.53
CA ARG A 93 -9.79 6.90 -1.00
C ARG A 93 -10.05 7.03 -2.50
N LEU A 94 -10.28 5.93 -3.20
CA LEU A 94 -10.59 5.92 -4.63
C LEU A 94 -12.08 5.68 -4.88
N SER A 95 -12.66 6.42 -5.82
CA SER A 95 -14.02 6.20 -6.31
C SER A 95 -14.08 5.13 -7.41
N THR A 96 -12.96 4.92 -8.11
CA THR A 96 -12.79 3.81 -9.07
C THR A 96 -11.61 2.94 -8.67
N PRO A 97 -11.63 1.62 -8.94
CA PRO A 97 -10.44 0.80 -8.75
C PRO A 97 -9.27 1.30 -9.62
N ILE A 98 -8.04 1.03 -9.18
CA ILE A 98 -6.85 1.25 -10.01
C ILE A 98 -6.94 0.32 -11.22
N LYS A 99 -6.87 0.91 -12.42
CA LYS A 99 -6.75 0.19 -13.67
C LYS A 99 -5.27 0.12 -14.08
N PRO A 100 -4.64 -1.07 -14.04
CA PRO A 100 -3.26 -1.23 -14.46
C PRO A 100 -3.13 -1.25 -15.99
N VAL A 101 -2.05 -0.66 -16.50
CA VAL A 101 -1.58 -0.77 -17.87
C VAL A 101 -0.13 -1.24 -17.83
N VAL A 102 0.10 -2.51 -18.15
CA VAL A 102 1.46 -3.07 -18.22
C VAL A 102 2.19 -2.47 -19.42
N ARG A 103 3.41 -1.99 -19.17
CA ARG A 103 4.32 -1.48 -20.21
C ARG A 103 5.26 -2.58 -20.68
N ASP A 104 5.87 -3.29 -19.74
CA ASP A 104 6.72 -4.43 -20.04
C ASP A 104 6.88 -5.35 -18.81
N ILE A 105 7.27 -6.60 -19.07
CA ILE A 105 7.56 -7.60 -18.05
C ILE A 105 8.83 -8.35 -18.42
N TRP A 106 9.82 -8.30 -17.53
CA TRP A 106 11.06 -9.04 -17.64
C TRP A 106 11.14 -10.13 -16.57
N ALA A 107 11.82 -11.24 -16.86
CA ALA A 107 12.03 -12.29 -15.87
C ALA A 107 13.43 -12.88 -15.98
N SER A 108 14.01 -13.23 -14.83
CA SER A 108 15.31 -13.90 -14.71
C SER A 108 15.30 -14.82 -13.51
N GLY A 109 15.47 -16.12 -13.73
CA GLY A 109 15.34 -17.13 -12.68
C GLY A 109 13.96 -17.06 -11.99
N ASN A 110 13.95 -16.71 -10.70
CA ASN A 110 12.73 -16.55 -9.91
C ASN A 110 12.24 -15.10 -9.83
N ASP A 111 12.99 -14.14 -10.35
CA ASP A 111 12.64 -12.74 -10.27
C ASP A 111 11.84 -12.31 -11.50
N VAL A 112 10.76 -11.56 -11.27
CA VAL A 112 9.92 -10.96 -12.31
C VAL A 112 9.85 -9.46 -12.06
N VAL A 113 10.21 -8.65 -13.04
CA VAL A 113 10.11 -7.19 -13.00
C VAL A 113 8.94 -6.76 -13.88
N VAL A 114 8.04 -5.95 -13.33
CA VAL A 114 6.91 -5.38 -14.06
C VAL A 114 7.00 -3.87 -14.03
N HIS A 115 7.05 -3.24 -15.21
CA HIS A 115 6.81 -1.82 -15.38
C HIS A 115 5.35 -1.62 -15.79
N TRP A 116 4.60 -0.84 -15.02
CA TRP A 116 3.18 -0.61 -15.28
C TRP A 116 2.73 0.77 -14.79
N ASP A 117 1.70 1.31 -15.44
CA ASP A 117 1.03 2.53 -15.00
C ASP A 117 -0.31 2.20 -14.36
N GLY A 118 -0.66 2.92 -13.30
CA GLY A 118 -1.95 2.81 -12.62
C GLY A 118 -2.73 4.10 -12.73
N THR A 119 -4.00 4.00 -13.15
CA THR A 119 -4.92 5.14 -13.19
C THR A 119 -6.17 4.86 -12.39
N ALA A 120 -6.70 5.88 -11.72
CA ALA A 120 -7.96 5.82 -10.98
C ALA A 120 -8.57 7.22 -10.86
N THR A 121 -9.78 7.29 -10.31
CA THR A 121 -10.39 8.53 -9.83
C THR A 121 -10.42 8.48 -8.31
N ALA A 122 -9.95 9.54 -7.66
CA ALA A 122 -10.01 9.70 -6.22
C ALA A 122 -11.45 9.98 -5.75
N ALA A 123 -11.72 9.85 -4.46
CA ALA A 123 -13.07 10.06 -3.91
C ALA A 123 -13.53 11.53 -4.01
N ASP A 124 -12.59 12.48 -4.13
CA ASP A 124 -12.88 13.89 -4.38
C ASP A 124 -13.02 14.24 -5.87
N GLY A 125 -13.04 13.23 -6.75
CA GLY A 125 -13.21 13.38 -8.20
C GLY A 125 -11.93 13.73 -8.95
N ALA A 126 -10.81 13.99 -8.28
CA ALA A 126 -9.55 14.25 -8.95
C ALA A 126 -8.97 12.98 -9.59
N PRO A 127 -8.27 13.09 -10.73
CA PRO A 127 -7.58 11.95 -11.32
C PRO A 127 -6.38 11.52 -10.46
N TYR A 128 -6.15 10.22 -10.42
CA TYR A 128 -4.93 9.61 -9.91
C TYR A 128 -4.20 8.90 -11.05
N SER A 129 -2.91 9.19 -11.21
CA SER A 129 -2.03 8.54 -12.18
C SER A 129 -0.67 8.32 -11.53
N ASN A 130 -0.10 7.14 -11.70
CA ASN A 130 1.21 6.78 -11.15
C ASN A 130 1.90 5.74 -12.05
N SER A 131 3.23 5.69 -12.00
CA SER A 131 4.08 4.72 -12.71
C SER A 131 4.84 3.89 -11.68
N TYR A 132 4.90 2.59 -11.92
CA TYR A 132 5.40 1.62 -10.97
C TYR A 132 6.44 0.70 -11.61
N VAL A 133 7.46 0.35 -10.83
CA VAL A 133 8.30 -0.82 -11.12
C VAL A 133 8.23 -1.75 -9.91
N TRP A 134 7.69 -2.94 -10.12
CA TRP A 134 7.60 -3.97 -9.09
C TRP A 134 8.51 -5.14 -9.44
N ILE A 135 9.39 -5.50 -8.50
CA ILE A 135 10.33 -6.62 -8.61
C ILE A 135 9.84 -7.71 -7.67
N PHE A 136 9.31 -8.79 -8.23
CA PHE A 136 8.76 -9.92 -7.51
C PHE A 136 9.81 -11.03 -7.44
N ARG A 137 10.11 -11.54 -6.25
CA ARG A 137 10.83 -12.81 -6.08
C ARG A 137 9.84 -13.94 -5.85
N MET A 138 9.78 -14.87 -6.79
CA MET A 138 8.78 -15.93 -6.84
C MET A 138 9.25 -17.22 -6.18
N GLU A 139 8.34 -17.88 -5.47
CA GLU A 139 8.51 -19.22 -4.93
C GLU A 139 7.17 -19.95 -5.01
N ASN A 140 7.14 -21.18 -5.55
CA ASN A 140 5.91 -21.98 -5.67
C ASN A 140 4.73 -21.21 -6.31
N GLN A 141 5.02 -20.44 -7.37
CA GLN A 141 4.06 -19.57 -8.08
C GLN A 141 3.39 -18.48 -7.23
N ARG A 142 4.02 -18.07 -6.13
CA ARG A 142 3.63 -16.89 -5.35
C ARG A 142 4.85 -16.01 -5.12
N ALA A 143 4.65 -14.70 -5.04
CA ALA A 143 5.70 -13.80 -4.60
C ALA A 143 5.96 -14.03 -3.12
N LYS A 144 7.24 -14.17 -2.73
CA LYS A 144 7.71 -14.17 -1.34
C LYS A 144 8.28 -12.84 -0.91
N GLU A 145 8.79 -12.08 -1.87
CA GLU A 145 9.32 -10.74 -1.66
C GLU A 145 8.91 -9.86 -2.84
N VAL A 146 8.55 -8.61 -2.55
CA VAL A 146 8.28 -7.61 -3.58
C VAL A 146 9.00 -6.32 -3.23
N ILE A 147 9.83 -5.82 -4.14
CA ILE A 147 10.41 -4.47 -4.06
C ILE A 147 9.64 -3.57 -5.00
N ALA A 148 9.00 -2.55 -4.45
CA ALA A 148 8.17 -1.61 -5.16
C ALA A 148 8.82 -0.23 -5.25
N PHE A 149 8.98 0.24 -6.49
CA PHE A 149 9.21 1.64 -6.83
C PHE A 149 7.92 2.22 -7.40
N LEU A 150 7.57 3.41 -6.95
CA LEU A 150 6.42 4.18 -7.42
C LEU A 150 6.71 5.67 -7.21
N ASP A 151 5.95 6.53 -7.88
CA ASP A 151 5.95 7.94 -7.55
C ASP A 151 5.15 8.15 -6.24
N LEU A 152 5.85 8.49 -5.18
CA LEU A 152 5.25 8.69 -3.87
C LEU A 152 4.55 10.04 -3.76
N VAL A 153 4.86 11.02 -4.62
CA VAL A 153 4.21 12.34 -4.60
C VAL A 153 2.70 12.25 -4.92
N PRO A 154 2.24 11.66 -6.04
CA PRO A 154 0.81 11.52 -6.33
C PRO A 154 0.13 10.53 -5.38
N TYR A 155 0.85 9.57 -4.82
CA TYR A 155 0.31 8.67 -3.79
C TYR A 155 -0.01 9.46 -2.51
N ASP A 156 0.98 10.17 -1.97
CA ASP A 156 0.85 10.93 -0.73
C ASP A 156 -0.15 12.08 -0.89
N ASP A 157 -0.25 12.67 -2.07
CA ASP A 157 -1.24 13.70 -2.37
C ASP A 157 -2.68 13.21 -2.17
N VAL A 158 -3.02 12.00 -2.63
CA VAL A 158 -4.33 11.39 -2.38
C VAL A 158 -4.55 11.13 -0.89
N ILE A 159 -3.54 10.59 -0.19
CA ILE A 159 -3.62 10.34 1.25
C ILE A 159 -3.90 11.63 2.04
N ARG A 160 -3.22 12.72 1.66
CA ARG A 160 -3.29 14.04 2.29
C ARG A 160 -4.60 14.77 1.99
N ARG A 161 -5.06 14.74 0.74
CA ARG A 161 -6.30 15.44 0.32
C ARG A 161 -7.56 14.76 0.85
N ILE A 162 -7.52 13.43 1.01
CA ILE A 162 -8.69 12.64 1.36
C ILE A 162 -8.37 11.89 2.67
N PRO A 163 -8.55 12.50 3.85
CA PRO A 163 -8.37 11.79 5.11
C PRO A 163 -9.38 10.64 5.21
N MET A 164 -8.94 9.47 5.69
CA MET A 164 -9.87 8.39 6.02
C MET A 164 -10.76 8.85 7.17
N GLN A 165 -12.08 8.82 6.96
CA GLN A 165 -13.00 8.78 8.08
C GLN A 165 -12.82 7.42 8.76
N GLU A 166 -12.42 7.42 10.03
CA GLU A 166 -12.12 6.20 10.77
C GLU A 166 -13.33 5.25 10.71
N GLN A 167 -13.09 4.01 10.25
CA GLN A 167 -14.10 2.95 10.21
C GLN A 167 -14.34 2.39 11.63
N GLY A 168 -14.83 3.27 12.50
CA GLY A 168 -15.76 3.03 13.60
C GLY A 168 -17.02 3.90 13.47
N ALA A 169 -17.05 4.83 12.49
CA ALA A 169 -18.18 5.70 12.24
C ALA A 169 -19.27 5.06 11.36
N ARG A 170 -19.91 3.99 11.85
CA ARG A 170 -21.31 3.74 11.48
C ARG A 170 -22.22 4.71 12.26
N ASN A 171 -21.99 6.00 12.02
CA ASN A 171 -22.88 7.16 12.24
C ASN A 171 -21.99 8.41 12.17
N THR A 172 -21.83 8.98 10.98
CA THR A 172 -21.43 10.40 10.84
C THR A 172 -22.63 11.23 10.42
N GLY A 173 -23.72 11.09 11.18
CA GLY A 173 -24.32 12.31 11.68
C GLY A 173 -23.31 12.92 12.65
N LYS A 174 -22.43 13.81 12.16
CA LYS A 174 -21.66 14.78 12.95
C LYS A 174 -21.48 14.38 14.43
N THR A 175 -20.58 13.44 14.76
CA THR A 175 -20.23 13.21 16.16
C THR A 175 -19.39 14.39 16.61
N SER A 176 -20.08 15.45 17.03
CA SER A 176 -19.47 16.58 17.70
C SER A 176 -18.72 16.01 18.90
N TYR A 177 -17.39 16.15 18.93
CA TYR A 177 -16.60 15.98 20.15
C TYR A 177 -16.91 17.08 21.18
N THR A 178 -17.73 18.06 20.78
CA THR A 178 -18.46 18.96 21.66
C THR A 178 -19.22 18.18 22.72
N ALA A 179 -18.71 18.21 23.94
CA ALA A 179 -19.23 17.53 25.11
C ALA A 179 -18.47 18.03 26.34
N MET A 180 -18.92 17.59 27.51
CA MET A 180 -18.15 17.65 28.73
C MET A 180 -17.28 16.40 28.84
N TRP A 181 -16.00 16.59 29.13
CA TRP A 181 -14.99 15.55 29.30
C TRP A 181 -14.46 15.62 30.73
N VAL A 182 -14.55 14.54 31.49
CA VAL A 182 -14.29 14.57 32.94
C VAL A 182 -13.29 13.49 33.32
N THR A 183 -12.33 13.80 34.19
CA THR A 183 -11.42 12.78 34.74
C THR A 183 -12.20 11.78 35.61
N ASP A 184 -11.70 10.55 35.75
CA ASP A 184 -12.41 9.49 36.50
C ASP A 184 -12.73 9.87 37.96
N ASP A 185 -11.94 10.77 38.56
CA ASP A 185 -12.13 11.32 39.91
C ASP A 185 -13.08 12.53 39.98
N GLY A 186 -13.55 13.03 38.84
CA GLY A 186 -14.40 14.22 38.74
C GLY A 186 -13.67 15.54 39.00
N TYR A 187 -12.35 15.52 39.25
CA TYR A 187 -11.61 16.70 39.65
C TYR A 187 -11.47 17.73 38.52
N ILE A 188 -11.33 17.26 37.28
CA ILE A 188 -11.20 18.14 36.11
C ILE A 188 -12.41 17.94 35.21
N ARG A 189 -13.05 19.06 34.85
CA ARG A 189 -14.14 19.11 33.88
C ARG A 189 -13.69 19.97 32.71
N HIS A 190 -13.60 19.37 31.53
CA HIS A 190 -13.12 19.97 30.30
C HIS A 190 -14.22 19.99 29.25
N GLU A 191 -14.79 21.16 29.02
CA GLU A 191 -15.89 21.34 28.08
C GLU A 191 -15.38 21.77 26.71
N LEU A 192 -15.74 21.02 25.66
CA LEU A 192 -15.53 21.43 24.28
C LEU A 192 -16.82 22.05 23.75
N LEU A 193 -16.80 23.34 23.38
CA LEU A 193 -17.97 24.08 22.92
C LEU A 193 -18.12 24.03 21.39
N PRO A 194 -19.35 24.16 20.84
CA PRO A 194 -19.58 24.06 19.38
C PRO A 194 -18.92 25.17 18.56
N ASN A 195 -18.58 26.30 19.20
CA ASN A 195 -17.95 27.46 18.58
C ASN A 195 -16.41 27.33 18.46
N GLY A 196 -15.84 26.16 18.76
CA GLY A 196 -14.40 25.93 18.71
C GLY A 196 -13.62 26.47 19.93
N ARG A 197 -14.32 26.76 21.04
CA ARG A 197 -13.73 27.17 22.31
C ARG A 197 -13.80 26.05 23.34
N TYR A 198 -12.87 26.00 24.28
CA TYR A 198 -12.96 25.10 25.43
C TYR A 198 -12.94 25.89 26.74
N ASP A 199 -13.45 25.24 27.78
CA ASP A 199 -13.38 25.71 29.16
C ASP A 199 -13.03 24.53 30.08
N GLU A 200 -11.94 24.64 30.84
CA GLU A 200 -11.51 23.64 31.81
C GLU A 200 -11.66 24.16 33.23
N ALA A 201 -12.45 23.47 34.06
CA ALA A 201 -12.51 23.68 35.49
C ALA A 201 -11.66 22.63 36.23
N ARG A 202 -11.00 23.03 37.32
CA ARG A 202 -10.22 22.14 38.20
C ARG A 202 -10.63 22.35 39.65
N GLY A 203 -11.25 21.34 40.26
CA GLY A 203 -11.83 21.43 41.60
C GLY A 203 -12.81 22.59 41.71
N ASP A 204 -12.59 23.48 42.69
CA ASP A 204 -13.44 24.66 42.93
C ASP A 204 -13.15 25.85 42.00
N ARG A 205 -12.08 25.78 41.20
CA ARG A 205 -11.76 26.84 40.25
C ARG A 205 -12.52 26.61 38.95
N GLU A 206 -13.63 27.32 38.82
CA GLU A 206 -14.34 27.46 37.55
C GLU A 206 -13.45 28.21 36.55
N SER A 207 -13.39 27.71 35.31
CA SER A 207 -12.59 28.27 34.22
C SER A 207 -11.10 28.48 34.54
N ALA A 208 -10.45 27.40 34.99
CA ALA A 208 -9.01 27.35 35.19
C ALA A 208 -8.23 27.61 33.89
N TYR A 209 -8.72 27.10 32.76
CA TYR A 209 -8.15 27.32 31.43
C TYR A 209 -9.23 27.54 30.38
N GLN A 210 -8.98 28.45 29.44
CA GLN A 210 -9.91 28.77 28.37
C GLN A 210 -9.14 29.11 27.11
N GLY A 211 -9.66 28.69 25.97
CA GLY A 211 -8.98 28.93 24.72
C GLY A 211 -9.75 28.43 23.52
N ARG A 212 -9.09 28.45 22.37
CA ARG A 212 -9.61 27.80 21.16
C ARG A 212 -9.04 26.40 21.04
N TYR A 213 -9.79 25.51 20.38
CA TYR A 213 -9.31 24.20 20.00
C TYR A 213 -9.53 23.93 18.51
N GLN A 214 -8.78 22.98 17.97
CA GLN A 214 -8.97 22.47 16.64
C GLN A 214 -8.80 20.95 16.63
N ILE A 215 -9.69 20.25 15.93
CA ILE A 215 -9.66 18.79 15.81
C ILE A 215 -9.28 18.43 14.37
N GLN A 216 -8.32 17.51 14.22
CA GLN A 216 -7.91 16.93 12.95
C GLN A 216 -7.85 15.41 13.10
N GLY A 217 -8.80 14.70 12.48
CA GLY A 217 -8.98 13.27 12.74
C GLY A 217 -9.35 13.04 14.20
N ASN A 218 -8.56 12.23 14.90
CA ASN A 218 -8.69 11.97 16.33
C ASN A 218 -7.74 12.82 17.20
N GLN A 219 -6.98 13.75 16.62
CA GLN A 219 -6.12 14.65 17.38
C GLN A 219 -6.82 15.97 17.67
N ILE A 220 -6.59 16.52 18.86
CA ILE A 220 -7.05 17.85 19.27
C ILE A 220 -5.85 18.69 19.68
N ALA A 221 -5.80 19.93 19.19
CA ALA A 221 -4.82 20.94 19.57
C ALA A 221 -5.52 22.13 20.24
N TYR A 222 -4.89 22.70 21.24
CA TYR A 222 -5.39 23.78 22.08
C TYR A 222 -4.47 24.99 22.02
N TRP A 223 -5.07 26.18 22.01
CA TRP A 223 -4.39 27.45 22.22
C TRP A 223 -5.16 28.20 23.29
N ASP A 224 -4.58 28.24 24.49
CA ASP A 224 -5.12 28.97 25.64
C ASP A 224 -4.99 30.48 25.40
N ASP A 225 -5.95 31.25 25.92
CA ASP A 225 -6.00 32.70 25.77
C ASP A 225 -4.80 33.40 26.45
N THR A 226 -4.11 32.72 27.39
CA THR A 226 -2.87 33.21 28.02
C THR A 226 -1.60 32.86 27.24
N GLY A 227 -1.70 32.11 26.14
CA GLY A 227 -0.59 31.81 25.23
C GLY A 227 0.03 30.41 25.38
N PHE A 228 -0.49 29.57 26.27
CA PHE A 228 -0.08 28.16 26.34
C PHE A 228 -0.69 27.35 25.19
N THR A 229 0.04 26.32 24.75
CA THR A 229 -0.45 25.34 23.78
C THR A 229 -0.41 23.96 24.39
N ALA A 230 -1.39 23.14 24.04
CA ALA A 230 -1.42 21.74 24.45
C ALA A 230 -2.10 20.89 23.37
N ASP A 231 -1.97 19.57 23.49
CA ASP A 231 -2.50 18.61 22.54
C ASP A 231 -3.12 17.40 23.24
N GLY A 232 -3.93 16.65 22.50
CA GLY A 232 -4.56 15.43 22.98
C GLY A 232 -5.02 14.54 21.83
N VAL A 233 -5.44 13.33 22.19
CA VAL A 233 -5.92 12.31 21.25
C VAL A 233 -7.19 11.64 21.78
N PHE A 234 -8.20 11.56 20.93
CA PHE A 234 -9.38 10.73 21.15
C PHE A 234 -9.01 9.27 20.84
N VAL A 235 -9.01 8.42 21.86
CA VAL A 235 -8.67 7.00 21.71
C VAL A 235 -9.88 6.20 21.22
N ASP A 236 -11.08 6.65 21.58
CA ASP A 236 -12.37 6.17 21.10
C ASP A 236 -13.43 7.30 21.19
N ALA A 237 -14.71 6.97 21.06
CA ALA A 237 -15.80 7.95 21.06
C ALA A 237 -16.02 8.66 22.41
N ASP A 238 -15.58 8.05 23.51
CA ASP A 238 -15.88 8.46 24.89
C ASP A 238 -14.62 8.64 25.75
N THR A 239 -13.42 8.53 25.16
CA THR A 239 -12.14 8.62 25.86
C THR A 239 -11.17 9.59 25.18
N LEU A 240 -10.77 10.64 25.91
CA LEU A 240 -9.79 11.65 25.49
C LEU A 240 -8.53 11.55 26.37
N HIS A 241 -7.36 11.39 25.75
CA HIS A 241 -6.06 11.49 26.41
C HIS A 241 -5.48 12.89 26.16
N HIS A 242 -5.26 13.67 27.23
CA HIS A 242 -4.79 15.05 27.13
C HIS A 242 -3.97 15.44 28.37
N GLY A 243 -2.81 16.08 28.18
CA GLY A 243 -2.00 16.61 29.30
C GLY A 243 -1.55 15.55 30.31
N GLY A 244 -1.38 14.29 29.88
CA GLY A 244 -1.07 13.15 30.75
C GLY A 244 -2.27 12.59 31.53
N MET A 245 -3.48 13.07 31.25
CA MET A 245 -4.72 12.70 31.91
C MET A 245 -5.65 11.96 30.94
N ILE A 246 -6.57 11.18 31.50
CA ILE A 246 -7.63 10.49 30.76
C ILE A 246 -8.96 11.11 31.16
N PHE A 247 -9.72 11.53 30.17
CA PHE A 247 -11.05 12.08 30.32
C PHE A 247 -12.09 11.17 29.70
N ARG A 248 -13.24 11.07 30.37
CA ARG A 248 -14.44 10.36 29.93
C ARG A 248 -15.51 11.35 29.51
N ARG A 249 -16.19 11.05 28.41
CA ARG A 249 -17.34 11.83 27.96
C ARG A 249 -18.51 11.69 28.93
N GLN A 250 -19.18 12.79 29.23
CA GLN A 250 -20.48 12.83 29.92
C GLN A 250 -21.64 13.10 28.97
#